data_AF-A0A1E7GYI7-F1
#
_entry.id   AF-A0A1E7GYI7-F1
#
_cell.length_a   1.000
_cell.length_b   1.000
_cell.length_c   1.000
_cell.angle_alpha   90.00
_cell.angle_beta   90.00
_cell.angle_gamma   90.00
#
_symmetry.space_group_name_H-M   'P 1'
#
loop_
_entity.id
_entity.type
_entity.pdbx_description
1 polymer ?
#
loop_
_entity_poly.entity_id
_entity_poly.type
_entity_poly.pdbx_seq_one_letter_code
_entity_poly.pdbx_strand_id
1 'polypeptide(L)' 'HGGKMEESPKEQAKVIAFAPLLVSQEMIKSVAGISKNTALAMEKKGTFPKRRQVPGQKRVGWALRDIERWAESLPYVGED' A
#
# COMPACT_ATOMS: atom_id res chain seq x y z
N HIS A 1 -36.36 5.43 47.51
CA HIS A 1 -34.99 4.96 47.19
C HIS A 1 -34.96 4.56 45.72
N GLY A 2 -34.62 5.49 44.82
CA GLY A 2 -34.49 5.22 43.38
C GLY A 2 -33.00 5.17 43.01
N GLY A 3 -32.51 3.99 42.64
CA GLY A 3 -31.13 3.78 42.23
C GLY A 3 -30.86 4.40 40.86
N LYS A 4 -29.83 5.25 40.77
CA LYS A 4 -29.29 5.73 39.50
C LYS A 4 -28.58 4.57 38.81
N MET A 5 -29.03 4.21 37.61
CA MET A 5 -28.28 3.35 36.71
C MET A 5 -27.21 4.23 36.05
N GLU A 6 -25.96 3.99 36.42
CA GLU A 6 -24.79 4.66 35.86
C GLU A 6 -24.46 3.99 34.52
N GLU A 7 -24.82 4.65 33.42
CA GLU A 7 -24.49 4.20 32.07
C GLU A 7 -22.96 4.21 31.89
N SER A 8 -22.37 3.02 31.75
CA SER A 8 -20.93 2.88 31.52
C SER A 8 -20.53 3.46 30.16
N PRO A 9 -19.43 4.22 30.06
CA PRO A 9 -19.01 4.81 28.79
C PRO A 9 -18.65 3.71 27.78
N LYS A 10 -19.31 3.70 26.62
CA LYS A 10 -18.91 2.86 25.47
C LYS A 10 -17.56 3.37 24.98
N GLU A 11 -16.49 2.63 25.28
CA GLU A 11 -15.15 2.90 24.79
C GLU A 11 -15.14 2.79 23.26
N GLN A 12 -15.20 3.95 22.60
CA GLN A 12 -15.15 4.01 21.15
C GLN A 12 -13.74 3.65 20.70
N ALA A 13 -13.61 2.51 20.04
CA ALA A 13 -12.34 2.06 19.48
C ALA A 13 -11.79 3.14 18.55
N LYS A 14 -10.68 3.75 18.97
CA LYS A 14 -9.98 4.78 18.20
C LYS A 14 -9.43 4.11 16.93
N VAL A 15 -10.01 4.42 15.78
CA VAL A 15 -9.51 3.94 14.49
C VAL A 15 -8.10 4.49 14.29
N ILE A 16 -7.11 3.62 14.32
CA ILE A 16 -5.72 4.00 14.06
C ILE A 16 -5.59 4.22 12.55
N ALA A 17 -5.32 5.46 12.14
CA ALA A 17 -5.02 5.78 10.76
C ALA A 17 -3.66 5.19 10.37
N PHE A 18 -3.67 4.08 9.64
CA PHE A 18 -2.46 3.45 9.09
C PHE A 18 -2.19 3.99 7.69
N ALA A 19 -1.13 4.80 7.54
CA ALA A 19 -0.70 5.27 6.22
C ALA A 19 -0.06 4.11 5.44
N PRO A 20 -0.37 3.94 4.14
CA PRO A 20 0.23 2.89 3.35
C PRO A 20 1.74 3.10 3.21
N LEU A 21 2.51 2.03 3.42
CA LEU A 21 3.95 2.05 3.18
C LEU A 21 4.21 2.20 1.67
N LEU A 22 4.90 3.28 1.29
CA LEU A 22 5.23 3.55 -0.11
C LEU A 22 6.68 3.15 -0.42
N VAL A 23 6.85 2.41 -1.51
CA VAL A 23 8.13 2.11 -2.14
C VAL A 23 8.49 3.25 -3.07
N SER A 24 9.65 3.88 -2.83
CA SER A 24 10.14 4.98 -3.65
C SER A 24 10.59 4.48 -5.04
N GLN A 25 10.74 5.42 -5.97
CA GLN A 25 11.28 5.12 -7.30
C GLN A 25 12.71 4.58 -7.29
N GLU A 26 13.49 4.91 -6.25
CA GLU A 26 14.86 4.44 -6.09
C GLU A 26 14.91 3.01 -5.55
N MET A 27 13.95 2.64 -4.70
CA MET A 27 13.88 1.32 -4.09
C MET A 27 13.26 0.25 -4.98
N ILE A 28 12.61 0.63 -6.08
CA ILE A 28 11.80 -0.31 -6.87
C ILE A 28 12.62 -1.48 -7.45
N LYS A 29 13.88 -1.23 -7.81
CA LYS A 29 14.78 -2.28 -8.29
C LYS A 29 15.03 -3.34 -7.22
N SER A 30 15.26 -2.90 -5.98
CA SER A 30 15.51 -3.81 -4.87
C SER A 30 14.26 -4.56 -4.42
N VAL A 31 13.08 -3.94 -4.52
CA VAL A 31 11.81 -4.54 -4.05
C VAL A 31 11.18 -5.45 -5.10
N ALA A 32 11.12 -5.03 -6.37
CA ALA A 32 10.38 -5.70 -7.42
C ALA A 32 11.27 -6.32 -8.52
N GLY A 33 12.60 -6.21 -8.40
CA GLY A 33 13.55 -6.77 -9.38
C GLY A 33 13.60 -6.04 -10.73
N ILE A 34 12.77 -5.01 -10.94
CA ILE A 34 12.67 -4.28 -12.21
C ILE A 34 13.23 -2.86 -12.10
N SER A 35 13.78 -2.35 -13.20
CA SER A 35 14.31 -0.99 -13.22
C SER A 35 13.20 0.06 -13.03
N LYS A 36 13.57 1.25 -12.55
CA LYS A 36 12.67 2.41 -12.46
C LYS A 36 11.97 2.70 -13.79
N ASN A 37 12.72 2.76 -14.89
CA ASN A 37 12.16 3.08 -16.21
C ASN A 37 11.20 1.98 -16.67
N THR A 38 11.51 0.72 -16.38
CA THR A 38 10.62 -0.41 -16.66
C THR A 38 9.31 -0.28 -15.89
N ALA A 39 9.37 -0.03 -14.57
CA ALA A 39 8.18 0.16 -13.74
C ALA A 39 7.30 1.32 -14.25
N LEU A 40 7.91 2.45 -14.63
CA LEU A 40 7.19 3.59 -15.21
C LEU A 40 6.54 3.27 -16.57
N ALA A 41 7.23 2.51 -17.42
CA ALA A 41 6.69 2.08 -18.71
C ALA A 41 5.53 1.10 -18.52
N MET A 42 5.65 0.16 -17.58
CA MET A 42 4.60 -0.80 -17.26
C MET A 42 3.39 -0.15 -16.60
N GLU A 43 3.60 0.86 -15.75
CA GLU A 43 2.53 1.69 -15.17
C GLU A 43 1.74 2.39 -16.27
N LYS A 44 2.42 3.02 -17.24
CA LYS A 44 1.77 3.65 -18.40
C LYS A 44 0.98 2.64 -19.24
N LYS A 45 1.46 1.40 -19.35
CA LYS A 45 0.77 0.30 -20.04
C LYS A 45 -0.37 -0.32 -19.22
N GLY A 46 -0.54 0.05 -17.95
CA GLY A 46 -1.54 -0.55 -17.05
C GLY A 46 -1.18 -1.94 -16.52
N THR A 47 0.07 -2.38 -16.73
CA THR A 47 0.58 -3.71 -16.32
C THR A 47 1.34 -3.69 -14.99
N PHE A 48 1.42 -2.53 -14.35
CA PHE A 48 2.05 -2.33 -13.05
C PHE A 48 1.21 -1.37 -12.22
N PRO A 49 1.24 -1.45 -10.87
CA PRO A 49 0.48 -0.55 -10.02
C PRO A 49 0.71 0.94 -10.31
N LYS A 50 -0.32 1.76 -10.05
CA LYS A 50 -0.20 3.21 -10.14
C LYS A 50 0.53 3.78 -8.94
N ARG A 51 1.36 4.79 -9.16
CA ARG A 51 1.98 5.54 -8.06
C ARG A 51 0.94 6.35 -7.31
N ARG A 52 1.19 6.53 -6.02
CA ARG A 52 0.44 7.37 -5.10
C ARG A 52 1.35 8.44 -4.52
N GLN A 53 0.78 9.60 -4.26
CA GLN A 53 1.41 10.67 -3.50
C GLN A 53 0.76 10.71 -2.11
N VAL A 54 1.56 10.82 -1.06
CA VAL A 54 1.02 11.08 0.28
C VAL A 54 0.55 12.53 0.32
N PRO A 55 -0.71 12.82 0.68
CA PRO A 55 -1.19 14.20 0.84
C PRO A 55 -0.26 14.98 1.77
N GLY A 56 0.12 16.20 1.37
CA GLY A 56 1.04 17.04 2.14
C GLY A 56 2.53 16.68 2.02
N GLN A 57 2.91 15.65 1.27
CA GLN A 57 4.31 15.32 0.99
C GLN A 57 4.64 15.41 -0.51
N LYS A 58 5.91 15.72 -0.82
CA LYS A 58 6.43 15.70 -2.21
C LYS A 58 6.76 14.30 -2.72
N ARG A 59 6.77 13.30 -1.83
CA ARG A 59 7.18 11.93 -2.18
C ARG A 59 6.06 11.21 -2.92
N VAL A 60 6.44 10.59 -4.03
CA VAL A 60 5.58 9.79 -4.89
C VAL A 60 6.20 8.40 -5.01
N GLY A 61 5.40 7.36 -4.79
CA GLY A 61 5.86 5.97 -4.81
C GLY A 61 4.70 5.01 -5.02
N TRP A 62 4.98 3.72 -5.05
CA TRP A 62 3.96 2.68 -5.15
C TRP A 62 3.63 2.14 -3.77
N ALA A 63 2.38 1.80 -3.49
CA ALA A 63 2.08 1.11 -2.25
C ALA A 63 2.74 -0.27 -2.28
N LEU A 64 3.47 -0.62 -1.21
CA LEU A 64 4.13 -1.94 -1.12
C LEU A 64 3.11 -3.06 -1.35
N ARG A 65 1.94 -2.93 -0.74
CA ARG A 65 0.84 -3.89 -0.87
C ARG A 65 0.36 -4.10 -2.31
N ASP A 66 0.42 -3.07 -3.15
CA ASP A 66 0.02 -3.20 -4.56
C ASP A 66 1.12 -3.90 -5.37
N ILE A 67 2.39 -3.65 -5.04
CA ILE A 67 3.54 -4.35 -5.65
C ILE A 67 3.49 -5.85 -5.32
N GLU A 68 3.24 -6.20 -4.05
CA GLU A 68 3.08 -7.59 -3.61
C GLU A 68 2.01 -8.31 -4.44
N ARG A 69 0.80 -7.74 -4.50
CA ARG A 69 -0.31 -8.31 -5.28
C ARG A 69 0.01 -8.44 -6.76
N TRP A 70 0.73 -7.46 -7.32
CA TRP A 70 1.17 -7.54 -8.71
C TRP A 70 2.13 -8.72 -8.91
N ALA A 71 3.13 -8.88 -8.03
CA ALA A 71 4.08 -9.98 -8.12
C ALA A 71 3.39 -11.34 -7.99
N GLU A 72 2.44 -11.47 -7.06
CA GLU A 72 1.61 -12.67 -6.87
C GLU A 72 0.70 -12.97 -8.09
N SER A 73 0.36 -11.96 -8.88
CA SER A 73 -0.48 -12.11 -10.09
C SER A 73 0.32 -12.53 -11.33
N LEU A 74 1.65 -12.49 -11.28
CA LEU A 74 2.48 -12.90 -12.40
C LEU A 74 2.31 -14.41 -12.64
N PRO A 75 2.24 -14.86 -13.89
CA PRO A 75 2.20 -16.29 -14.18
C PRO A 75 3.46 -16.93 -13.60
N TYR A 76 3.27 -17.97 -12.80
CA TYR A 76 4.37 -18.81 -12.37
C TYR A 76 4.85 -19.63 -13.57
N VAL A 77 6.01 -19.28 -14.11
CA VAL A 77 6.71 -20.13 -15.07
C VAL A 77 7.58 -21.07 -14.24
N GLY A 78 7.00 -22.19 -13.81
CA GLY A 78 7.77 -23.30 -13.24
C GLY A 78 8.58 -23.96 -14.35
N GLU A 79 9.83 -24.30 -14.06
CA GLU A 79 10.64 -25.16 -14.94
C GLU A 79 10.02 -26.57 -14.92
N ASP A 80 9.58 -27.06 -16.10
CA ASP A 80 9.33 -28.49 -16.38
C ASP A 80 10.66 -29.26 -16.49
#